data_AF-A0A239AWU9-F1
#
_entry.id   AF-A0A239AWU9-F1
#
_cell.length_a   1.000
_cell.length_b   1.000
_cell.length_c   1.000
_cell.angle_alpha   90.00
_cell.angle_beta   90.00
_cell.angle_gamma   90.00
#
_symmetry.space_group_name_H-M   'P 1'
#
loop_
_entity.id
_entity.type
_entity.pdbx_description
1 polymer ?
#
loop_
_entity_poly.entity_id
_entity_poly.type
_entity_poly.pdbx_seq_one_letter_code
_entity_poly.pdbx_strand_id
1 'polypeptide(L)'
;MHTSACEPLPSGFATTLREQAVWPIVYIDALWVKIRDGAVTNRPVYLAVGVDLGGCKHILGLWIGPTEGEGARFWMSLLAELRNRGIQDVLICCCDGLSGLPEAITTTWPQTTVQTCCVHLMRASLRFASKKDHLQLIPA
;
A
#
# COMPACT_ATOMS: atom_id res chain seq x y z
N MET A 1 5.24 8.23 26.81
CA MET A 1 5.55 7.87 25.42
C MET A 1 6.10 9.12 24.75
N HIS A 2 7.41 9.16 24.52
CA HIS A 2 8.00 10.26 23.74
C HIS A 2 7.55 10.08 22.29
N THR A 3 6.67 10.94 21.80
CA THR A 3 6.44 11.10 20.37
C THR A 3 7.63 11.89 19.83
N SER A 4 8.77 11.21 19.63
CA SER A 4 9.80 11.73 18.75
C SER A 4 9.16 11.95 17.38
N ALA A 5 9.29 13.14 16.82
CA ALA A 5 8.75 13.46 15.51
C ALA A 5 9.30 12.46 14.48
N CYS A 6 8.43 11.98 13.58
CA CYS A 6 8.87 11.12 12.50
C CYS A 6 9.83 11.88 11.59
N GLU A 7 11.08 11.44 11.56
CA GLU A 7 12.06 11.99 10.64
C GLU A 7 11.69 11.57 9.21
N PRO A 8 11.75 12.48 8.24
CA PRO A 8 11.46 12.15 6.85
C PRO A 8 12.50 11.15 6.32
N LEU A 9 12.12 10.35 5.32
CA LEU A 9 13.07 9.47 4.64
C LEU A 9 14.32 10.27 4.19
N PRO A 10 15.54 9.82 4.52
CA PRO A 10 16.78 10.58 4.37
C PRO A 10 17.07 11.08 2.95
N SER A 11 16.50 10.42 1.94
CA SER A 11 16.73 10.67 0.51
C SER A 11 15.52 11.27 -0.23
N GLY A 12 14.43 11.60 0.46
CA GLY A 12 13.16 11.90 -0.19
C GLY A 12 12.66 10.72 -1.04
N PHE A 13 11.81 10.97 -2.04
CA PHE A 13 11.26 9.93 -2.93
C PHE A 13 12.33 9.21 -3.80
N ALA A 14 13.58 9.69 -3.77
CA ALA A 14 14.62 9.29 -4.70
C ALA A 14 15.39 8.05 -4.21
N THR A 15 15.04 6.94 -4.87
CA THR A 15 15.93 5.85 -5.31
C THR A 15 16.49 4.85 -4.30
N THR A 16 16.66 5.12 -3.01
CA THR A 16 17.26 4.10 -2.11
C THR A 16 16.77 4.16 -0.66
N LEU A 17 16.24 3.04 -0.17
CA LEU A 17 15.69 2.81 1.19
C LEU A 17 16.67 2.03 2.09
N ARG A 18 17.99 2.09 1.80
CA ARG A 18 19.04 1.22 2.37
C ARG A 18 19.20 1.32 3.88
N GLU A 19 18.76 2.40 4.51
CA GLU A 19 18.87 2.57 5.96
C GLU A 19 17.87 1.69 6.73
N GLN A 20 16.81 1.21 6.07
CA GLN A 20 15.83 0.31 6.65
C GLN A 20 15.56 -0.88 5.71
N ALA A 21 16.30 -1.95 5.93
CA ALA A 21 16.14 -3.19 5.18
C ALA A 21 14.82 -3.92 5.50
N VAL A 22 14.27 -3.72 6.70
CA VAL A 22 13.08 -4.43 7.19
C VAL A 22 11.97 -3.43 7.51
N TRP A 23 10.77 -3.68 6.97
CA TRP A 23 9.58 -2.88 7.17
C TRP A 23 8.51 -3.69 7.92
N PRO A 24 8.21 -3.39 9.19
CA PRO A 24 7.20 -4.11 9.96
C PRO A 24 5.84 -4.22 9.26
N ILE A 25 5.36 -3.12 8.68
CA ILE A 25 4.07 -3.09 7.98
C ILE A 25 4.23 -2.33 6.67
N VAL A 26 3.72 -2.89 5.58
CA VAL A 26 3.50 -2.17 4.32
C VAL A 26 2.02 -2.20 3.98
N TYR A 27 1.42 -1.04 3.76
CA TYR A 27 0.08 -0.90 3.21
C TYR A 27 0.15 -0.71 1.70
N ILE A 28 -0.67 -1.45 0.96
CA ILE A 28 -0.89 -1.24 -0.47
C ILE A 28 -2.36 -0.84 -0.66
N ASP A 29 -2.60 0.30 -1.28
CA ASP A 29 -3.95 0.83 -1.54
C ASP A 29 -4.01 1.46 -2.94
N ALA A 30 -5.22 1.71 -3.43
CA ALA A 30 -5.49 2.35 -4.72
C ALA A 30 -6.42 3.56 -4.56
N LEU A 31 -6.00 4.69 -5.14
CA LEU A 31 -6.80 5.91 -5.24
C LEU A 31 -7.29 6.09 -6.68
N TRP A 32 -8.59 6.30 -6.86
CA TRP A 32 -9.13 6.64 -8.18
C TRP A 32 -8.93 8.13 -8.47
N VAL A 33 -8.08 8.44 -9.44
CA VAL A 33 -7.70 9.80 -9.80
C VAL A 33 -8.09 10.08 -11.24
N LYS A 34 -8.66 11.27 -11.50
CA LYS A 34 -8.88 11.77 -12.86
C LYS A 34 -7.56 12.30 -13.41
N ILE A 35 -7.04 11.64 -14.43
CA ILE A 35 -5.76 11.98 -15.08
C ILE A 35 -6.05 12.44 -16.50
N ARG A 36 -5.42 13.55 -16.93
CA ARG A 36 -5.48 14.05 -18.30
C ARG A 36 -4.22 13.63 -19.05
N ASP A 37 -4.39 12.78 -20.05
CA ASP A 37 -3.35 12.40 -21.01
C ASP A 37 -4.01 12.32 -22.39
N GLY A 38 -4.08 13.47 -23.07
CA GLY A 38 -5.03 13.72 -24.15
C GLY A 38 -6.46 13.89 -23.64
N ALA A 39 -7.13 12.77 -23.34
CA ALA A 39 -8.47 12.75 -22.74
C ALA A 39 -8.41 12.61 -21.21
N VAL A 40 -9.47 13.06 -20.51
CA VAL A 40 -9.59 12.84 -19.07
C VAL A 40 -10.14 11.45 -18.82
N THR A 41 -9.37 10.60 -18.13
CA THR A 41 -9.76 9.25 -17.75
C THR A 41 -9.65 9.09 -16.24
N ASN A 42 -10.51 8.26 -15.65
CA ASN A 42 -10.43 7.91 -14.23
C ASN A 42 -9.55 6.66 -14.12
N ARG A 43 -8.39 6.77 -13.48
CA ARG A 43 -7.40 5.69 -13.38
C ARG A 43 -7.03 5.42 -11.92
N PRO A 44 -6.77 4.16 -11.54
CA PRO A 44 -6.23 3.86 -10.22
C PRO A 44 -4.78 4.36 -10.12
N VAL A 45 -4.44 4.91 -8.96
CA VAL A 45 -3.07 5.23 -8.55
C VAL A 45 -2.78 4.38 -7.33
N TYR A 46 -1.89 3.41 -7.47
CA TYR A 46 -1.48 2.55 -6.38
C TYR A 46 -0.46 3.25 -5.51
N LEU A 47 -0.59 3.09 -4.21
CA LEU A 47 0.23 3.70 -3.19
C LEU A 47 0.78 2.60 -2.29
N ALA A 48 2.09 2.63 -2.04
CA ALA A 48 2.71 1.84 -0.99
C ALA A 48 3.08 2.77 0.18
N VAL A 49 2.59 2.46 1.39
CA VAL A 49 2.95 3.16 2.63
C VAL A 49 3.61 2.18 3.59
N GLY A 50 4.87 2.44 3.95
CA GLY A 50 5.61 1.65 4.93
C GLY A 50 5.49 2.23 6.33
N VAL A 51 5.46 1.38 7.34
CA VAL A 51 5.68 1.75 8.74
C VAL A 51 7.06 1.26 9.13
N ASP A 52 7.93 2.17 9.56
CA ASP A 52 9.28 1.82 10.00
C ASP A 52 9.34 1.27 11.43
N LEU A 53 10.55 0.91 11.88
CA LEU A 53 10.80 0.41 13.24
C LEU A 53 10.54 1.47 14.32
N GLY A 54 10.53 2.75 13.97
CA GLY A 54 10.15 3.85 14.86
C GLY A 54 8.63 4.07 14.93
N GLY A 55 7.84 3.32 14.16
CA GLY A 55 6.39 3.48 14.06
C GLY A 55 5.96 4.60 13.10
N CYS A 56 6.89 5.14 12.30
CA CYS A 56 6.66 6.24 11.39
C CYS A 56 6.19 5.77 10.02
N LYS A 57 5.19 6.47 9.49
CA LYS A 57 4.59 6.17 8.19
C LYS A 57 5.30 6.93 7.08
N HIS A 58 5.72 6.21 6.06
CA HIS A 58 6.45 6.75 4.92
C HIS A 58 5.78 6.33 3.62
N ILE A 59 5.68 7.27 2.68
CA ILE A 59 5.25 6.92 1.32
C ILE A 59 6.45 6.27 0.62
N LEU A 60 6.31 4.99 0.28
CA LEU A 60 7.34 4.22 -0.39
C LEU A 60 7.24 4.36 -1.91
N GLY A 61 6.05 4.55 -2.47
CA GLY A 61 5.89 4.78 -3.90
C GLY A 61 4.46 5.05 -4.32
N LEU A 62 4.31 5.65 -5.52
CA LEU A 62 3.05 5.83 -6.22
C LEU A 62 3.20 5.37 -7.67
N TRP A 63 2.22 4.62 -8.17
CA TRP A 63 2.22 4.10 -9.54
C TRP A 63 0.86 4.31 -10.18
N ILE A 64 0.83 4.94 -11.36
CA ILE A 64 -0.39 5.06 -12.14
C ILE A 64 -0.69 3.68 -12.73
N GLY A 65 -1.85 3.14 -12.41
CA GLY A 65 -2.29 1.85 -12.91
C GLY A 65 -2.61 1.85 -14.40
N PRO A 66 -2.44 0.70 -15.08
CA PRO A 66 -2.79 0.54 -16.48
C PRO A 66 -4.29 0.70 -16.70
N THR A 67 -4.69 1.14 -17.90
CA THR A 67 -6.09 1.36 -18.28
C THR A 67 -6.85 0.05 -18.46
N GLU A 68 -6.14 -1.02 -18.81
CA GLU A 68 -6.68 -2.36 -19.14
C GLU A 68 -6.75 -3.34 -17.96
N GLY A 69 -6.49 -2.84 -16.74
CA GLY A 69 -6.65 -3.59 -15.51
C GLY A 69 -5.34 -4.09 -14.89
N GLU A 70 -5.44 -4.47 -13.63
CA GLU A 70 -4.35 -4.92 -12.77
C GLU A 70 -4.14 -6.43 -12.95
N GLY A 71 -2.89 -6.87 -13.04
CA GLY A 71 -2.55 -8.28 -13.22
C GLY A 71 -1.25 -8.64 -12.53
N ALA A 72 -0.99 -9.94 -12.33
CA ALA A 72 0.17 -10.42 -11.57
C ALA A 72 1.50 -9.79 -12.00
N ARG A 73 1.70 -9.56 -13.31
CA ARG A 73 2.93 -8.92 -13.83
C ARG A 73 3.10 -7.47 -13.34
N PHE A 74 2.00 -6.73 -13.26
CA PHE A 74 2.02 -5.34 -12.77
C PHE A 74 2.48 -5.30 -11.31
N TRP A 75 1.89 -6.15 -10.46
CA TRP A 75 2.27 -6.25 -9.04
C TRP A 75 3.71 -6.69 -8.85
N MET A 76 4.14 -7.71 -9.58
CA MET A 76 5.53 -8.17 -9.55
C MET A 76 6.50 -7.05 -9.90
N SER A 77 6.19 -6.21 -10.89
CA SER A 77 7.04 -5.07 -11.26
C SER A 77 7.13 -4.03 -10.13
N LEU A 78 6.00 -3.65 -9.53
CA LEU A 78 5.93 -2.69 -8.44
C LEU A 78 6.72 -3.17 -7.22
N LEU A 79 6.48 -4.42 -6.81
CA LEU A 79 7.12 -5.02 -5.64
C LEU A 79 8.62 -5.27 -5.86
N ALA A 80 9.02 -5.67 -7.08
CA ALA A 80 10.42 -5.78 -7.45
C ALA A 80 11.13 -4.42 -7.38
N GLU A 81 10.47 -3.33 -7.79
CA GLU A 81 11.02 -1.98 -7.64
C GLU A 81 11.31 -1.65 -6.17
N LEU A 82 10.35 -1.91 -5.27
CA LEU A 82 10.51 -1.71 -3.83
C LEU A 82 11.67 -2.54 -3.26
N ARG A 83 11.77 -3.81 -3.66
CA ARG A 83 12.86 -4.70 -3.25
C ARG A 83 14.22 -4.19 -3.75
N ASN A 84 14.30 -3.78 -5.01
CA ASN A 84 15.51 -3.24 -5.63
C ASN A 84 15.96 -1.92 -4.99
N ARG A 85 15.02 -1.14 -4.46
CA ARG A 85 15.31 0.10 -3.71
C ARG A 85 15.86 -0.17 -2.31
N GLY A 86 15.79 -1.40 -1.80
CA GLY A 86 16.45 -1.80 -0.56
C GLY A 86 15.56 -2.51 0.45
N ILE A 87 14.25 -2.64 0.21
CA ILE A 87 13.34 -3.38 1.12
C ILE A 87 13.65 -4.87 1.00
N GLN A 88 14.40 -5.40 1.96
CA GLN A 88 14.79 -6.80 1.99
C GLN A 88 13.70 -7.68 2.60
N ASP A 89 12.94 -7.16 3.55
CA ASP A 89 11.90 -7.92 4.23
C ASP A 89 10.71 -7.05 4.66
N VAL A 90 9.54 -7.67 4.66
CA VAL A 90 8.27 -7.08 5.09
C VAL A 90 7.58 -8.09 6.00
N LEU A 91 7.28 -7.73 7.24
CA LEU A 91 6.66 -8.70 8.16
C LEU A 91 5.18 -8.88 7.85
N ILE A 92 4.45 -7.77 7.66
CA ILE A 92 3.03 -7.75 7.33
C ILE A 92 2.80 -6.86 6.11
N CYS A 93 2.19 -7.40 5.07
CA CYS A 93 1.67 -6.60 3.97
C CYS A 93 0.15 -6.55 4.06
N CYS A 94 -0.38 -5.36 4.28
CA CYS A 94 -1.81 -5.08 4.44
C CYS A 94 -2.36 -4.50 3.14
N CYS A 95 -3.20 -5.26 2.44
CA CYS A 95 -3.78 -4.84 1.16
C CYS A 95 -5.27 -5.17 1.10
N ASP A 96 -5.98 -4.61 0.12
CA ASP A 96 -7.27 -5.15 -0.26
C ASP A 96 -7.09 -6.43 -1.09
N GLY A 97 -8.14 -7.24 -1.22
CA GLY A 97 -8.09 -8.56 -1.86
C GLY A 97 -7.92 -8.52 -3.38
N LEU A 98 -7.03 -7.66 -3.90
CA LEU A 98 -6.74 -7.53 -5.32
C LEU A 98 -6.14 -8.82 -5.87
N SER A 99 -6.65 -9.24 -7.02
CA SER A 99 -6.24 -10.50 -7.64
C SER A 99 -4.77 -10.48 -8.03
N GLY A 100 -4.03 -11.53 -7.66
CA GLY A 100 -2.61 -11.68 -8.00
C GLY A 100 -1.64 -10.89 -7.11
N LEU A 101 -2.13 -10.00 -6.23
CA LEU A 101 -1.28 -9.23 -5.32
C LEU A 101 -0.73 -10.11 -4.17
N PRO A 102 -1.53 -10.94 -3.47
CA PRO A 102 -1.02 -11.84 -2.42
C PRO A 102 0.10 -12.77 -2.90
N GLU A 103 -0.05 -13.33 -4.10
CA GLU A 103 0.94 -14.20 -4.72
C GLU A 103 2.20 -13.42 -5.10
N ALA A 104 2.06 -12.19 -5.61
CA ALA A 104 3.20 -11.34 -5.92
C ALA A 104 3.98 -10.91 -4.67
N ILE A 105 3.27 -10.64 -3.56
CA ILE A 105 3.88 -10.32 -2.25
C ILE A 105 4.71 -11.50 -1.76
N THR A 106 4.13 -12.69 -1.66
CA THR A 106 4.83 -13.87 -1.14
C THR A 106 5.93 -14.36 -2.09
N THR A 107 5.85 -14.05 -3.38
CA THR A 107 6.97 -14.26 -4.32
C THR A 107 8.11 -13.27 -4.06
N THR A 108 7.80 -12.01 -3.74
CA THR A 108 8.82 -10.96 -3.51
C THR A 108 9.47 -11.10 -2.13
N TRP A 109 8.68 -11.36 -1.09
CA TRP A 109 9.08 -11.52 0.30
C TRP A 109 8.41 -12.78 0.88
N PRO A 110 9.08 -13.95 0.83
CA PRO A 110 8.46 -15.24 1.15
C PRO A 110 8.00 -15.44 2.59
N GLN A 111 8.44 -14.60 3.53
CA GLN A 111 8.09 -14.69 4.95
C GLN A 111 6.98 -13.69 5.34
N THR A 112 6.54 -12.85 4.40
CA THR A 112 5.52 -11.84 4.66
C THR A 112 4.16 -12.45 4.94
N THR A 113 3.53 -12.01 6.02
CA THR A 113 2.11 -12.28 6.27
C THR A 113 1.26 -11.31 5.43
N VAL A 114 0.50 -11.85 4.47
CA VAL A 114 -0.50 -11.06 3.72
C VAL A 114 -1.77 -10.95 4.56
N GLN A 115 -2.16 -9.73 4.89
CA GLN A 115 -3.34 -9.44 5.69
C GLN A 115 -4.34 -8.62 4.88
N THR A 116 -5.60 -9.04 4.86
CA THR A 116 -6.70 -8.21 4.35
C THR A 116 -6.88 -6.99 5.23
N CYS A 117 -6.86 -5.80 4.62
CA CYS A 117 -7.03 -4.55 5.35
C CYS A 117 -8.42 -4.45 6.00
N CYS A 118 -8.45 -4.32 7.33
CA CYS A 118 -9.70 -4.17 8.08
C CYS A 118 -10.45 -2.89 7.68
N VAL A 119 -9.74 -1.83 7.29
CA VAL A 119 -10.36 -0.58 6.80
C VAL A 119 -11.06 -0.82 5.47
N HIS A 120 -10.46 -1.54 4.52
CA HIS A 120 -11.13 -1.91 3.28
C HIS A 120 -12.32 -2.83 3.53
N LEU A 121 -12.18 -3.80 4.44
CA LEU A 121 -13.28 -4.67 4.84
C LEU A 121 -14.45 -3.88 5.43
N MET A 122 -14.18 -3.01 6.41
CA MET A 122 -15.21 -2.13 6.99
C MET A 122 -15.85 -1.24 5.93
N ARG A 123 -15.05 -0.61 5.06
CA ARG A 123 -15.58 0.22 3.96
C ARG A 123 -16.41 -0.57 2.97
N ALA A 124 -16.07 -1.82 2.69
CA ALA A 124 -16.87 -2.70 1.85
C ALA A 124 -18.19 -3.07 2.53
N SER A 125 -18.15 -3.47 3.80
CA SER A 125 -19.34 -3.82 4.60
C SER A 125 -20.31 -2.64 4.76
N LEU A 126 -19.81 -1.43 5.03
CA LEU A 126 -20.63 -0.23 5.24
C LEU A 126 -21.37 0.23 3.97
N ARG A 127 -21.02 -0.26 2.77
CA ARG A 127 -21.78 0.02 1.53
C ARG A 127 -23.20 -0.52 1.57
N PHE A 128 -23.46 -1.52 2.41
CA PHE A 128 -24.77 -2.14 2.58
C PHE A 128 -25.64 -1.43 3.65
N ALA A 129 -25.11 -0.40 4.32
CA ALA A 129 -25.80 0.36 5.35
C ALA A 129 -25.93 1.84 4.98
N SER A 130 -26.98 2.50 5.47
CA SER A 130 -27.15 3.94 5.34
C SER A 130 -26.02 4.69 6.07
N LYS A 131 -25.53 5.78 5.48
CA LYS A 131 -24.49 6.64 6.09
C LYS A 131 -24.86 7.12 7.50
N LYS A 132 -26.16 7.28 7.79
CA LYS A 132 -26.65 7.72 9.11
C LYS A 132 -26.34 6.70 10.21
N ASP A 133 -26.24 5.43 9.83
CA ASP A 133 -26.08 4.32 10.77
C ASP A 133 -24.61 3.90 10.92
N HIS A 134 -23.69 4.44 10.09
CA HIS A 134 -22.28 4.05 10.08
C HIS A 134 -21.60 4.17 11.45
N LEU A 135 -21.87 5.25 12.19
CA LEU A 135 -21.29 5.46 13.52
C LEU A 135 -21.76 4.44 14.56
N GLN A 136 -22.92 3.82 14.35
CA GLN A 136 -23.44 2.77 15.24
C GLN A 136 -22.89 1.38 14.89
N LEU A 137 -22.34 1.22 13.67
CA LEU A 137 -21.86 -0.05 13.14
C LEU A 137 -20.34 -0.22 13.22
N ILE A 138 -19.59 0.88 13.35
CA ILE A 138 -18.14 0.84 13.52
C ILE A 138 -17.83 0.66 15.00
N PRO A 139 -17.19 -0.45 15.42
CA PRO A 139 -16.76 -0.64 16.80
C PRO A 139 -15.79 0.47 17.22
N ALA A 140 -15.92 0.92 18.47
CA ALA A 140 -15.04 1.91 19.08
C ALA A 140 -13.59 1.41 19.22
#